data_AF-A0A397U9G8-F1
#
_entry.id   AF-A0A397U9G8-F1
#
_cell.length_a   1.000
_cell.length_b   1.000
_cell.length_c   1.000
_cell.angle_alpha   90.00
_cell.angle_beta   90.00
_cell.angle_gamma   90.00
#
_symmetry.space_group_name_H-M   'P 1'
#
loop_
_entity.id
_entity.type
_entity.pdbx_description
1 polymer ?
#
loop_
_entity_poly.entity_id
_entity_poly.type
_entity_poly.pdbx_seq_one_letter_code
_entity_poly.pdbx_strand_id
1 'polypeptide(L)'
;MEEIYQFVSSEFLKKDEGKTTKPELKNLYFLNGDDPFNPDCWLLGNKLAFGIQDDIGSDLFKVNRRLEPFKNLLLAAGTKNMNHDIKIPKISINHSQQKNKLIEYLIERLKEEEPDPQFHDVIFEIGNLKIGANRCVLSYVAKDFDWDFSANPIIINNTQPNTYKVLLRWLYGMPYSEAVEEVFGENFSGQEYLDFLHDFLKASYKYPTLNDIIQNEIMDENKHLVNESNVKMVKDLSEECEADHLKKYCEEYIEKNQDIVDTVQKNKAQNIS
;
A
#
# COMPACT_ATOMS: atom_id res chain seq x y z
N MET A 1 58.81 9.47 -11.88
CA MET A 1 58.37 9.15 -10.50
C MET A 1 57.34 8.02 -10.49
N GLU A 2 56.28 8.09 -11.29
CA GLU A 2 55.28 7.00 -11.38
C GLU A 2 55.88 5.64 -11.76
N GLU A 3 56.84 5.61 -12.69
CA GLU A 3 57.58 4.39 -13.07
C GLU A 3 58.35 3.76 -11.90
N ILE A 4 58.86 4.58 -10.96
CA ILE A 4 59.56 4.10 -9.76
C ILE A 4 58.55 3.43 -8.83
N TYR A 5 57.39 4.04 -8.60
CA TYR A 5 56.34 3.44 -7.78
C TYR A 5 55.74 2.19 -8.43
N GLN A 6 55.65 2.14 -9.76
CA GLN A 6 55.24 0.95 -10.50
C GLN A 6 56.24 -0.19 -10.31
N PHE A 7 57.53 0.07 -10.50
CA PHE A 7 58.60 -0.90 -10.29
C PHE A 7 58.63 -1.42 -8.84
N VAL A 8 58.56 -0.51 -7.86
CA VAL A 8 58.50 -0.87 -6.44
C VAL A 8 57.22 -1.69 -6.16
N SER A 9 56.06 -1.24 -6.64
CA SER A 9 54.81 -1.98 -6.45
C SER A 9 54.84 -3.36 -7.12
N SER A 10 55.47 -3.52 -8.28
CA SER A 10 55.55 -4.80 -9.01
C SER A 10 56.56 -5.76 -8.43
N GLU A 11 57.71 -5.28 -7.94
CA GLU A 11 58.75 -6.14 -7.36
C GLU A 11 58.49 -6.47 -5.88
N PHE A 12 57.92 -5.55 -5.08
CA PHE A 12 57.70 -5.78 -3.65
C PHE A 12 56.39 -6.52 -3.30
N LEU A 13 55.38 -6.47 -4.18
CA LEU A 13 54.11 -7.17 -3.97
C LEU A 13 54.05 -8.54 -4.64
N LYS A 14 55.09 -8.95 -5.39
CA LYS A 14 55.26 -10.35 -5.81
C LYS A 14 55.37 -11.23 -4.57
N LYS A 15 54.51 -12.26 -4.49
CA LYS A 15 54.68 -13.36 -3.54
C LYS A 15 55.85 -14.21 -4.04
N ASP A 16 57.06 -13.98 -3.54
CA ASP A 16 58.15 -14.92 -3.75
C ASP A 16 58.30 -15.87 -2.55
N GLU A 17 58.29 -17.17 -2.86
CA GLU A 17 58.54 -18.31 -1.97
C GLU A 17 60.04 -18.45 -1.59
N GLY A 18 60.84 -17.39 -1.75
CA GLY A 18 62.28 -17.38 -1.50
C GLY A 18 62.68 -16.38 -0.40
N LYS A 19 63.51 -16.84 0.54
CA LYS A 19 64.06 -16.05 1.67
C LYS A 19 64.84 -14.82 1.19
N THR A 20 64.14 -13.71 1.00
CA THR A 20 64.72 -12.36 1.03
C THR A 20 63.97 -11.56 2.10
N THR A 21 64.71 -11.02 3.07
CA THR A 21 64.15 -10.13 4.09
C THR A 21 63.54 -8.92 3.40
N LYS A 22 62.21 -8.82 3.40
CA LYS A 22 61.49 -7.65 2.91
C LYS A 22 61.99 -6.41 3.66
N PRO A 23 62.42 -5.33 2.98
CA PRO A 23 62.83 -4.11 3.64
C PRO A 23 61.64 -3.49 4.40
N GLU A 24 61.92 -2.80 5.49
CA GLU A 24 60.89 -2.13 6.28
C GLU A 24 60.32 -0.94 5.51
N LEU A 25 59.15 -1.13 4.89
CA LEU A 25 58.46 -0.10 4.10
C LEU A 25 57.89 1.04 4.97
N LYS A 26 57.91 0.92 6.30
CA LYS A 26 57.30 1.85 7.26
C LYS A 26 57.93 3.25 7.26
N ASN A 27 59.13 3.41 6.71
CA ASN A 27 59.88 4.68 6.67
C ASN A 27 60.01 5.27 5.26
N LEU A 28 59.20 4.80 4.31
CA LEU A 28 59.22 5.34 2.94
C LEU A 28 58.51 6.69 2.85
N TYR A 29 59.18 7.61 2.16
CA TYR A 29 58.61 8.89 1.74
C TYR A 29 57.94 8.74 0.38
N PHE A 30 56.78 9.35 0.25
CA PHE A 30 56.01 9.44 -0.98
C PHE A 30 55.85 10.90 -1.36
N LEU A 31 56.01 11.18 -2.64
CA LEU A 31 55.74 12.49 -3.21
C LEU A 31 54.22 12.73 -3.23
N ASN A 32 53.69 13.27 -2.14
CA ASN A 32 52.28 13.61 -1.92
C ASN A 32 52.01 15.09 -2.26
N GLY A 33 52.51 15.52 -3.42
CA GLY A 33 52.43 16.87 -3.94
C GLY A 33 52.93 16.92 -5.37
N ASP A 34 53.09 18.12 -5.91
CA ASP A 34 53.34 18.30 -7.34
C ASP A 34 54.82 18.56 -7.68
N ASP A 35 55.62 19.00 -6.70
CA ASP A 35 57.02 19.39 -6.88
C ASP A 35 57.98 18.42 -6.17
N PRO A 36 58.78 17.62 -6.91
CA PRO A 36 59.74 16.69 -6.33
C PRO A 36 60.94 17.38 -5.68
N PHE A 37 61.18 18.67 -5.96
CA PHE A 37 62.27 19.45 -5.37
C PHE A 37 61.83 20.20 -4.11
N ASN A 38 60.52 20.22 -3.80
CA ASN A 38 60.00 20.77 -2.56
C ASN A 38 59.96 19.68 -1.46
N PRO A 39 60.75 19.79 -0.38
CA PRO A 39 60.74 18.81 0.71
C PRO A 39 59.37 18.61 1.36
N ASP A 40 58.53 19.65 1.39
CA ASP A 40 57.20 19.59 2.01
C ASP A 40 56.22 18.70 1.22
N CYS A 41 56.53 18.43 -0.06
CA CYS A 41 55.76 17.49 -0.88
C CYS A 41 56.09 16.02 -0.58
N TRP A 42 57.12 15.73 0.22
CA TRP A 42 57.53 14.36 0.57
C TRP A 42 57.02 13.98 1.95
N LEU A 43 56.05 13.07 2.00
CA LEU A 43 55.41 12.64 3.24
C LEU A 43 55.62 11.15 3.50
N LEU A 44 55.81 10.79 4.77
CA LEU A 44 55.87 9.39 5.19
C LEU A 44 54.52 8.71 4.99
N GLY A 45 54.53 7.42 4.63
CA GLY A 45 53.30 6.63 4.46
C GLY A 45 52.36 6.70 5.68
N ASN A 46 52.90 6.64 6.91
CA ASN A 46 52.10 6.73 8.15
C ASN A 46 51.46 8.10 8.42
N LYS A 47 51.87 9.15 7.69
CA LYS A 47 51.24 10.47 7.69
C LYS A 47 50.15 10.60 6.62
N LEU A 48 49.91 9.58 5.80
CA LEU A 48 48.90 9.61 4.76
C LEU A 48 47.63 8.86 5.20
N ALA A 49 46.47 9.30 4.70
CA ALA A 49 45.21 8.58 4.86
C ALA A 49 44.36 8.56 3.60
N PHE A 50 43.81 7.37 3.31
CA PHE A 50 42.74 7.18 2.33
C PHE A 50 41.38 7.44 2.96
N GLY A 51 40.46 8.00 2.15
CA GLY A 51 39.05 8.16 2.52
C GLY A 51 38.74 9.38 3.38
N ILE A 52 39.73 10.23 3.69
CA ILE A 52 39.50 11.56 4.29
C ILE A 52 39.23 12.60 3.19
N GLN A 53 38.41 13.61 3.51
CA GLN A 53 38.01 14.64 2.53
C GLN A 53 39.11 15.69 2.32
N ASP A 54 39.78 16.11 3.39
CA ASP A 54 40.87 17.10 3.43
C ASP A 54 41.91 16.70 4.49
N ASP A 55 43.06 17.38 4.48
CA ASP A 55 44.11 17.20 5.47
C ASP A 55 43.61 17.49 6.89
N ILE A 56 44.02 16.66 7.84
CA ILE A 56 43.62 16.75 9.25
C ILE A 56 44.82 17.25 10.05
N GLY A 57 44.88 18.56 10.25
CA GLY A 57 45.98 19.22 10.95
C GLY A 57 47.33 19.05 10.24
N SER A 58 48.43 19.08 11.00
CA SER A 58 49.80 18.91 10.48
C SER A 58 50.26 17.45 10.37
N ASP A 59 49.41 16.50 10.80
CA ASP A 59 49.87 15.16 11.15
C ASP A 59 49.31 14.07 10.24
N LEU A 60 48.20 14.34 9.54
CA LEU A 60 47.56 13.38 8.66
C LEU A 60 47.06 14.06 7.38
N PHE A 61 47.63 13.67 6.26
CA PHE A 61 47.38 14.27 4.96
C PHE A 61 46.58 13.33 4.07
N LYS A 62 45.70 13.91 3.27
CA LYS A 62 44.97 13.20 2.24
C LYS A 62 45.96 12.68 1.21
N VAL A 63 45.80 11.41 0.83
CA VAL A 63 46.57 10.84 -0.28
C VAL A 63 46.26 11.62 -1.56
N ASN A 64 47.31 12.15 -2.19
CA ASN A 64 47.20 12.82 -3.48
C ASN A 64 46.72 11.82 -4.54
N ARG A 65 45.83 12.28 -5.43
CA ARG A 65 45.22 11.46 -6.48
C ARG A 65 46.23 10.66 -7.31
N ARG A 66 47.43 11.19 -7.55
CA ARG A 66 48.50 10.50 -8.32
C ARG A 66 49.05 9.26 -7.60
N LEU A 67 48.95 9.23 -6.29
CA LEU A 67 49.39 8.12 -5.45
C LEU A 67 48.30 7.06 -5.24
N GLU A 68 47.02 7.36 -5.53
CA GLU A 68 45.90 6.43 -5.38
C GLU A 68 46.10 5.06 -6.07
N PRO A 69 46.66 4.96 -7.29
CA PRO A 69 46.92 3.67 -7.94
C PRO A 69 47.87 2.76 -7.15
N PHE A 70 48.69 3.31 -6.26
CA PHE A 70 49.68 2.58 -5.46
C PHE A 70 49.16 2.25 -4.05
N LYS A 71 47.84 2.16 -3.88
CA LYS A 71 47.17 1.93 -2.59
C LYS A 71 47.80 0.83 -1.75
N ASN A 72 48.10 -0.33 -2.33
CA ASN A 72 48.68 -1.47 -1.60
C ASN A 72 50.09 -1.16 -1.06
N LEU A 73 50.90 -0.44 -1.83
CA LEU A 73 52.24 -0.01 -1.41
C LEU A 73 52.14 1.01 -0.27
N LEU A 74 51.22 1.97 -0.38
CA LEU A 74 50.97 2.98 0.65
C LEU A 74 50.47 2.35 1.96
N LEU A 75 49.52 1.40 1.89
CA LEU A 75 49.06 0.65 3.05
C LEU A 75 50.21 -0.14 3.69
N ALA A 76 51.07 -0.78 2.89
CA ALA A 76 52.25 -1.49 3.39
C ALA A 76 53.28 -0.55 4.07
N ALA A 77 53.33 0.71 3.64
CA ALA A 77 54.13 1.77 4.26
C ALA A 77 53.46 2.45 5.48
N GLY A 78 52.29 1.97 5.91
CA GLY A 78 51.61 2.44 7.12
C GLY A 78 50.52 3.49 6.90
N THR A 79 50.13 3.76 5.65
CA THR A 79 49.02 4.67 5.31
C THR A 79 47.72 4.19 5.96
N LYS A 80 46.97 5.10 6.58
CA LYS A 80 45.68 4.78 7.21
C LYS A 80 44.58 4.68 6.14
N ASN A 81 43.56 3.87 6.38
CA ASN A 81 42.39 3.79 5.50
C ASN A 81 41.13 3.99 6.32
N MET A 82 40.39 5.06 6.03
CA MET A 82 39.12 5.34 6.70
C MET A 82 38.11 4.25 6.36
N ASN A 83 37.52 3.66 7.39
CA ASN A 83 36.48 2.65 7.20
C ASN A 83 35.14 3.35 7.00
N HIS A 84 34.64 3.34 5.75
CA HIS A 84 33.33 3.87 5.38
C HIS A 84 32.21 2.82 5.47
N ASP A 85 32.52 1.56 5.81
CA ASP A 85 31.54 0.48 5.99
C ASP A 85 30.79 0.61 7.32
N ILE A 86 30.22 1.79 7.59
CA ILE A 86 29.34 2.04 8.73
C ILE A 86 27.93 1.56 8.33
N LYS A 87 27.61 0.32 8.70
CA LYS A 87 26.27 -0.26 8.47
C LYS A 87 25.28 0.22 9.52
N ILE A 88 24.79 1.46 9.39
CA ILE A 88 23.63 1.93 10.17
C ILE A 88 22.36 1.53 9.40
N PRO A 89 21.43 0.79 10.01
CA PRO A 89 20.14 0.51 9.38
C PRO A 89 19.42 1.82 9.06
N LYS A 90 18.96 1.99 7.81
CA LYS A 90 18.07 3.11 7.47
C LYS A 90 16.77 2.94 8.25
N ILE A 91 16.27 4.03 8.83
CA ILE A 91 14.93 4.06 9.42
C ILE A 91 13.93 3.84 8.28
N SER A 92 13.14 2.77 8.36
CA SER A 92 12.04 2.55 7.44
C SER A 92 10.90 3.49 7.78
N ILE A 93 10.55 4.38 6.85
CA ILE A 93 9.38 5.25 6.98
C ILE A 93 8.19 4.51 6.37
N ASN A 94 7.24 4.12 7.21
CA ASN A 94 6.03 3.48 6.73
C ASN A 94 4.97 4.52 6.32
N HIS A 95 4.99 4.90 5.05
CA HIS A 95 4.02 5.86 4.49
C HIS A 95 2.56 5.36 4.54
N SER A 96 2.29 4.05 4.68
CA SER A 96 0.92 3.54 4.73
C SER A 96 0.20 3.89 6.03
N GLN A 97 0.94 4.09 7.14
CA GLN A 97 0.35 4.42 8.43
C GLN A 97 -0.34 5.79 8.42
N GLN A 98 0.18 6.76 7.67
CA GLN A 98 -0.41 8.10 7.63
C GLN A 98 -1.72 8.07 6.83
N LYS A 99 -1.72 7.41 5.66
CA LYS A 99 -2.92 7.17 4.86
C LYS A 99 -4.03 6.50 5.68
N ASN A 100 -3.70 5.42 6.41
CA ASN A 100 -4.69 4.70 7.21
C ASN A 100 -5.28 5.57 8.31
N LYS A 101 -4.45 6.31 9.06
CA LYS A 101 -4.92 7.24 10.09
C LYS A 101 -5.85 8.33 9.56
N LEU A 102 -5.60 8.83 8.35
CA LEU A 102 -6.48 9.81 7.72
C LEU A 102 -7.84 9.20 7.37
N ILE A 103 -7.84 8.00 6.78
CA ILE A 103 -9.07 7.26 6.44
C ILE A 103 -9.87 6.95 7.70
N GLU A 104 -9.22 6.41 8.74
CA GLU A 104 -9.82 6.15 10.06
C GLU A 104 -10.48 7.42 10.62
N TYR A 105 -9.78 8.57 10.59
CA TYR A 105 -10.34 9.82 11.08
C TYR A 105 -11.58 10.28 10.30
N LEU A 106 -11.55 10.21 8.96
CA LEU A 106 -12.69 10.59 8.11
C LEU A 106 -13.89 9.70 8.35
N ILE A 107 -13.67 8.40 8.52
CA ILE A 107 -14.68 7.41 8.88
C ILE A 107 -15.29 7.72 10.25
N GLU A 108 -14.48 8.08 11.26
CA GLU A 108 -14.99 8.46 12.58
C GLU A 108 -15.81 9.74 12.55
N ARG A 109 -15.52 10.69 11.65
CA ARG A 109 -16.39 11.85 11.42
C ARG A 109 -17.70 11.45 10.74
N LEU A 110 -17.65 10.59 9.72
CA LEU A 110 -18.83 10.07 9.00
C LEU A 110 -19.81 9.33 9.93
N LYS A 111 -19.32 8.68 10.99
CA LYS A 111 -20.13 7.92 11.95
C LYS A 111 -20.92 8.79 12.94
N GLU A 112 -20.67 10.09 13.00
CA GLU A 112 -21.39 10.97 13.92
C GLU A 112 -22.90 10.96 13.65
N GLU A 113 -23.71 10.94 14.71
CA GLU A 113 -25.17 10.81 14.60
C GLU A 113 -25.81 12.01 13.89
N GLU A 114 -25.21 13.19 14.04
CA GLU A 114 -25.69 14.45 13.49
C GLU A 114 -24.64 15.11 12.59
N PRO A 115 -25.02 15.71 11.45
CA PRO A 115 -24.07 16.40 10.59
C PRO A 115 -23.41 17.61 11.28
N ASP A 116 -22.09 17.56 11.50
CA ASP A 116 -21.29 18.72 11.91
C ASP A 116 -20.88 19.61 10.70
N PRO A 117 -21.34 20.87 10.61
CA PRO A 117 -20.96 21.78 9.52
C PRO A 117 -19.46 22.14 9.44
N GLN A 118 -18.68 21.87 10.49
CA GLN A 118 -17.23 22.06 10.47
C GLN A 118 -16.52 20.96 9.68
N PHE A 119 -17.09 19.76 9.64
CA PHE A 119 -16.48 18.59 9.03
C PHE A 119 -17.25 18.09 7.81
N HIS A 120 -18.53 18.41 7.67
CA HIS A 120 -19.39 17.91 6.61
C HIS A 120 -19.87 19.05 5.70
N ASP A 121 -19.65 18.91 4.39
CA ASP A 121 -20.03 19.87 3.35
C ASP A 121 -21.18 19.36 2.46
N VAL A 122 -21.63 18.13 2.67
CA VAL A 122 -22.81 17.54 2.06
C VAL A 122 -23.58 16.74 3.10
N ILE A 123 -24.91 16.75 2.99
CA ILE A 123 -25.81 15.98 3.84
C ILE A 123 -26.64 15.07 2.95
N PHE A 124 -26.71 13.79 3.29
CA PHE A 124 -27.65 12.84 2.71
C PHE A 124 -28.86 12.70 3.61
N GLU A 125 -30.07 12.79 3.06
CA GLU A 125 -31.32 12.57 3.77
C GLU A 125 -31.96 11.26 3.27
N ILE A 126 -32.09 10.28 4.18
CA ILE A 126 -32.63 8.95 3.90
C ILE A 126 -33.79 8.70 4.87
N GLY A 127 -35.02 8.95 4.42
CA GLY A 127 -36.18 8.99 5.30
C GLY A 127 -36.03 10.05 6.39
N ASN A 128 -36.02 9.65 7.66
CA ASN A 128 -35.83 10.56 8.79
C ASN A 128 -34.37 10.71 9.23
N LEU A 129 -33.44 9.98 8.61
CA LEU A 129 -32.01 10.03 8.95
C LEU A 129 -31.28 11.05 8.09
N LYS A 130 -30.39 11.83 8.73
CA LYS A 130 -29.43 12.69 8.06
C LYS A 130 -28.02 12.19 8.30
N ILE A 131 -27.22 12.09 7.25
CA ILE A 131 -25.81 11.68 7.32
C ILE A 131 -24.95 12.80 6.75
N GLY A 132 -24.05 13.35 7.56
CA GLY A 132 -23.05 14.31 7.10
C GLY A 132 -21.89 13.58 6.41
N ALA A 133 -21.40 14.12 5.30
CA ALA A 133 -20.28 13.55 4.56
C ALA A 133 -19.44 14.64 3.86
N ASN A 134 -18.46 14.20 3.06
CA ASN A 134 -17.44 15.03 2.42
C ASN A 134 -17.50 14.88 0.90
N ARG A 135 -17.81 15.96 0.19
CA ARG A 135 -17.84 15.98 -1.29
C ARG A 135 -16.50 15.57 -1.87
N CYS A 136 -15.38 15.97 -1.27
CA CYS A 136 -14.04 15.64 -1.78
C CYS A 136 -13.72 14.14 -1.72
N VAL A 137 -14.28 13.42 -0.75
CA VAL A 137 -14.13 11.95 -0.63
C VAL A 137 -15.00 11.27 -1.69
N LEU A 138 -16.22 11.77 -1.87
CA LEU A 138 -17.26 11.14 -2.68
C LEU A 138 -17.27 11.58 -4.15
N SER A 139 -16.55 12.65 -4.52
CA SER A 139 -16.59 13.23 -5.87
C SER A 139 -16.17 12.29 -6.98
N TYR A 140 -15.33 11.31 -6.66
CA TYR A 140 -14.89 10.31 -7.64
C TYR A 140 -16.02 9.39 -8.08
N VAL A 141 -16.94 9.06 -7.18
CA VAL A 141 -18.06 8.12 -7.44
C VAL A 141 -19.40 8.82 -7.67
N ALA A 142 -19.46 10.14 -7.50
CA ALA A 142 -20.70 10.91 -7.56
C ALA A 142 -21.52 10.67 -8.84
N LYS A 143 -20.84 10.48 -9.98
CA LYS A 143 -21.51 10.19 -11.26
C LYS A 143 -22.19 8.81 -11.25
N ASP A 144 -21.58 7.82 -10.63
CA ASP A 144 -22.13 6.46 -10.58
C ASP A 144 -23.39 6.42 -9.71
N PHE A 145 -23.48 7.28 -8.70
CA PHE A 145 -24.64 7.36 -7.79
C PHE A 145 -25.62 8.51 -8.12
N ASP A 146 -25.45 9.19 -9.27
CA ASP A 146 -26.22 10.38 -9.67
C ASP A 146 -26.31 11.46 -8.58
N TRP A 147 -25.23 11.62 -7.81
CA TRP A 147 -25.16 12.64 -6.77
C TRP A 147 -24.92 14.02 -7.37
N ASP A 148 -25.94 14.86 -7.27
CA ASP A 148 -25.82 16.29 -7.52
C ASP A 148 -25.49 17.03 -6.22
N PHE A 149 -24.21 17.28 -5.97
CA PHE A 149 -23.77 18.05 -4.80
C PHE A 149 -24.18 19.53 -4.81
N SER A 150 -24.79 20.03 -5.90
CA SER A 150 -25.44 21.34 -5.87
C SER A 150 -26.75 21.30 -5.07
N ALA A 151 -27.42 20.15 -5.03
CA ALA A 151 -28.51 19.87 -4.11
C ALA A 151 -27.94 19.51 -2.73
N ASN A 152 -28.33 20.24 -1.69
CA ASN A 152 -27.96 19.93 -0.31
C ASN A 152 -29.14 20.26 0.62
N PRO A 153 -29.79 19.26 1.24
CA PRO A 153 -29.42 17.85 1.28
C PRO A 153 -29.64 17.11 -0.05
N ILE A 154 -28.89 16.02 -0.27
CA ILE A 154 -29.17 15.02 -1.30
C ILE A 154 -30.22 14.05 -0.75
N ILE A 155 -31.36 13.95 -1.43
CA ILE A 155 -32.46 13.06 -1.02
C ILE A 155 -32.25 11.68 -1.63
N ILE A 156 -32.16 10.67 -0.78
CA ILE A 156 -32.06 9.27 -1.20
C ILE A 156 -33.40 8.57 -0.96
N ASN A 157 -33.97 8.10 -2.06
CA ASN A 157 -35.22 7.35 -2.05
C ASN A 157 -34.94 5.86 -2.31
N ASN A 158 -35.83 5.00 -1.83
CA ASN A 158 -35.82 3.56 -2.12
C ASN A 158 -34.57 2.80 -1.65
N THR A 159 -33.94 3.27 -0.56
CA THR A 159 -32.85 2.55 0.11
C THR A 159 -33.00 2.66 1.62
N GLN A 160 -32.70 1.60 2.35
CA GLN A 160 -32.76 1.60 3.80
C GLN A 160 -31.62 2.44 4.40
N PRO A 161 -31.88 3.18 5.49
CA PRO A 161 -30.84 4.02 6.12
C PRO A 161 -29.57 3.26 6.50
N ASN A 162 -29.69 2.04 7.02
CA ASN A 162 -28.54 1.23 7.43
C ASN A 162 -27.74 0.71 6.23
N THR A 163 -28.41 0.31 5.14
CA THR A 163 -27.74 -0.03 3.87
C THR A 163 -26.90 1.15 3.38
N TYR A 164 -27.46 2.36 3.45
CA TYR A 164 -26.76 3.57 3.02
C TYR A 164 -25.57 3.92 3.93
N LYS A 165 -25.65 3.64 5.23
CA LYS A 165 -24.50 3.76 6.15
C LYS A 165 -23.36 2.84 5.74
N VAL A 166 -23.65 1.57 5.42
CA VAL A 166 -22.64 0.62 4.94
C VAL A 166 -22.01 1.12 3.64
N LEU A 167 -22.83 1.58 2.69
CA LEU A 167 -22.35 2.16 1.43
C LEU A 167 -21.34 3.28 1.66
N LEU A 168 -21.70 4.29 2.46
CA LEU A 168 -20.84 5.45 2.70
C LEU A 168 -19.55 5.06 3.43
N ARG A 169 -19.62 4.18 4.44
CA ARG A 169 -18.43 3.70 5.16
C ARG A 169 -17.47 2.98 4.21
N TRP A 170 -18.01 2.12 3.34
CA TRP A 170 -17.22 1.42 2.33
C TRP A 170 -16.54 2.39 1.35
N LEU A 171 -17.29 3.39 0.85
CA LEU A 171 -16.76 4.42 -0.06
C LEU A 171 -15.66 5.28 0.59
N TYR A 172 -15.69 5.44 1.91
CA TYR A 172 -14.63 6.10 2.67
C TYR A 172 -13.37 5.23 2.86
N GLY A 173 -13.44 3.94 2.47
CA GLY A 173 -12.32 3.01 2.51
C GLY A 173 -12.38 1.99 3.65
N MET A 174 -13.51 1.90 4.38
CA MET A 174 -13.73 0.82 5.34
C MET A 174 -13.88 -0.52 4.60
N PRO A 175 -13.22 -1.61 5.06
CA PRO A 175 -13.49 -2.94 4.56
C PRO A 175 -15.00 -3.28 4.63
N TYR A 176 -15.52 -3.94 3.59
CA TYR A 176 -16.95 -4.26 3.51
C TYR A 176 -17.45 -5.05 4.73
N SER A 177 -16.72 -6.07 5.16
CA SER A 177 -17.08 -6.88 6.33
C SER A 177 -17.16 -6.04 7.61
N GLU A 178 -16.22 -5.12 7.81
CA GLU A 178 -16.18 -4.22 8.97
C GLU A 178 -17.35 -3.21 8.91
N ALA A 179 -17.65 -2.67 7.73
CA ALA A 179 -18.77 -1.76 7.55
C ALA A 179 -20.12 -2.42 7.86
N VAL A 180 -20.32 -3.67 7.44
CA VAL A 180 -21.52 -4.44 7.77
C VAL A 180 -21.59 -4.72 9.28
N GLU A 181 -20.50 -5.20 9.87
CA GLU A 181 -20.41 -5.54 11.29
C GLU A 181 -20.71 -4.32 12.18
N GLU A 182 -20.15 -3.15 11.88
CA GLU A 182 -20.39 -1.96 12.69
C GLU A 182 -21.82 -1.39 12.56
N VAL A 183 -22.55 -1.70 11.48
CA VAL A 183 -23.93 -1.22 11.29
C VAL A 183 -24.95 -2.21 11.84
N PHE A 184 -24.73 -3.50 11.61
CA PHE A 184 -25.71 -4.56 11.89
C PHE A 184 -25.28 -5.53 13.00
N GLY A 185 -24.00 -5.54 13.38
CA GLY A 185 -23.41 -6.43 14.38
C GLY A 185 -22.76 -7.69 13.78
N GLU A 186 -21.87 -8.34 14.54
CA GLU A 186 -21.10 -9.53 14.15
C GLU A 186 -21.95 -10.74 13.70
N ASN A 187 -23.20 -10.84 14.16
CA ASN A 187 -24.06 -12.00 13.91
C ASN A 187 -25.12 -11.78 12.80
N PHE A 188 -24.97 -10.72 12.01
CA PHE A 188 -25.92 -10.39 10.95
C PHE A 188 -25.87 -11.43 9.82
N SER A 189 -26.96 -12.20 9.65
CA SER A 189 -26.98 -13.38 8.77
C SER A 189 -28.41 -13.76 8.34
N GLY A 190 -28.54 -14.78 7.49
CA GLY A 190 -29.83 -15.34 7.08
C GLY A 190 -30.65 -14.41 6.17
N GLN A 191 -31.96 -14.40 6.35
CA GLN A 191 -32.88 -13.64 5.49
C GLN A 191 -32.69 -12.13 5.62
N GLU A 192 -32.44 -11.61 6.83
CA GLU A 192 -32.20 -10.17 7.03
C GLU A 192 -30.94 -9.70 6.29
N TYR A 193 -29.90 -10.54 6.26
CA TYR A 193 -28.69 -10.27 5.49
C TYR A 193 -28.96 -10.29 3.98
N LEU A 194 -29.76 -11.24 3.49
CA LEU A 194 -30.17 -11.27 2.09
C LEU A 194 -31.00 -10.03 1.70
N ASP A 195 -31.93 -9.61 2.57
CA ASP A 195 -32.74 -8.41 2.35
C ASP A 195 -31.86 -7.15 2.30
N PHE A 196 -30.85 -7.06 3.16
CA PHE A 196 -29.81 -6.03 3.08
C PHE A 196 -29.04 -6.09 1.76
N LEU A 197 -28.55 -7.26 1.33
CA LEU A 197 -27.80 -7.40 0.08
C LEU A 197 -28.66 -7.01 -1.14
N HIS A 198 -29.96 -7.30 -1.11
CA HIS A 198 -30.88 -6.87 -2.16
C HIS A 198 -30.99 -5.35 -2.24
N ASP A 199 -31.22 -4.70 -1.10
CA ASP A 199 -31.28 -3.24 -0.99
C ASP A 199 -29.93 -2.61 -1.37
N PHE A 200 -28.82 -3.25 -0.99
CA PHE A 200 -27.48 -2.78 -1.27
C PHE A 200 -27.16 -2.85 -2.76
N LEU A 201 -27.53 -3.96 -3.42
CA LEU A 201 -27.38 -4.11 -4.87
C LEU A 201 -28.14 -3.01 -5.61
N LYS A 202 -29.37 -2.70 -5.21
CA LYS A 202 -30.17 -1.60 -5.78
C LYS A 202 -29.53 -0.23 -5.55
N ALA A 203 -28.91 -0.02 -4.39
CA ALA A 203 -28.27 1.24 -4.05
C ALA A 203 -26.96 1.48 -4.82
N SER A 204 -26.28 0.41 -5.26
CA SER A 204 -24.92 0.51 -5.81
C SER A 204 -24.71 -0.13 -7.17
N TYR A 205 -25.76 -0.57 -7.87
CA TYR A 205 -25.59 -1.36 -9.10
C TYR A 205 -24.77 -0.65 -10.18
N LYS A 206 -24.85 0.68 -10.25
CA LYS A 206 -24.11 1.53 -11.19
C LYS A 206 -22.61 1.64 -10.89
N TYR A 207 -22.17 1.17 -9.72
CA TYR A 207 -20.76 1.16 -9.33
C TYR A 207 -20.20 -0.28 -9.45
N PRO A 208 -19.46 -0.61 -10.53
CA PRO A 208 -19.21 -2.00 -10.92
C PRO A 208 -18.51 -2.84 -9.85
N THR A 209 -17.48 -2.27 -9.18
CA THR A 209 -16.71 -3.01 -8.18
C THR A 209 -17.56 -3.44 -6.99
N LEU A 210 -18.50 -2.61 -6.55
CA LEU A 210 -19.37 -2.96 -5.42
C LEU A 210 -20.48 -3.92 -5.86
N ASN A 211 -20.99 -3.76 -7.09
CA ASN A 211 -21.90 -4.71 -7.71
C ASN A 211 -21.29 -6.13 -7.73
N ASP A 212 -20.05 -6.28 -8.20
CA ASP A 212 -19.33 -7.56 -8.21
C ASP A 212 -19.16 -8.17 -6.81
N ILE A 213 -18.82 -7.35 -5.80
CA ILE A 213 -18.69 -7.80 -4.40
C ILE A 213 -20.02 -8.36 -3.91
N ILE A 214 -21.12 -7.64 -4.12
CA ILE A 214 -22.45 -8.05 -3.64
C ILE A 214 -22.91 -9.32 -4.34
N GLN A 215 -22.66 -9.46 -5.65
CA GLN A 215 -22.95 -10.70 -6.38
C GLN A 215 -22.22 -11.90 -5.77
N ASN A 216 -20.91 -11.78 -5.50
CA ASN A 216 -20.14 -12.84 -4.87
C ASN A 216 -20.68 -13.21 -3.48
N GLU A 217 -21.10 -12.22 -2.69
CA GLU A 217 -21.69 -12.43 -1.36
C GLU A 217 -23.01 -13.21 -1.42
N ILE A 218 -23.88 -12.89 -2.39
CA ILE A 218 -25.14 -13.60 -2.60
C ILE A 218 -24.89 -15.04 -3.10
N MET A 219 -23.89 -15.22 -3.96
CA MET A 219 -23.56 -16.50 -4.59
C MET A 219 -22.73 -17.45 -3.71
N ASP A 220 -22.25 -16.99 -2.55
CA ASP A 220 -21.42 -17.80 -1.66
C ASP A 220 -22.16 -19.07 -1.20
N GLU A 221 -21.70 -20.21 -1.69
CA GLU A 221 -22.28 -21.53 -1.40
C GLU A 221 -22.29 -21.83 0.10
N ASN A 222 -21.35 -21.27 0.88
CA ASN A 222 -21.30 -21.50 2.33
C ASN A 222 -22.41 -20.78 3.09
N LYS A 223 -23.03 -19.76 2.49
CA LYS A 223 -24.08 -18.95 3.13
C LYS A 223 -25.48 -19.42 2.77
N HIS A 224 -25.63 -20.22 1.70
CA HIS A 224 -26.90 -20.75 1.21
C HIS A 224 -28.01 -19.69 1.07
N LEU A 225 -27.64 -18.47 0.69
CA LEU A 225 -28.58 -17.36 0.58
C LEU A 225 -29.57 -17.57 -0.58
N VAL A 226 -29.10 -18.14 -1.69
CA VAL A 226 -29.96 -18.55 -2.81
C VAL A 226 -30.43 -19.99 -2.60
N ASN A 227 -31.75 -20.21 -2.65
CA ASN A 227 -32.39 -21.50 -2.48
C ASN A 227 -33.66 -21.62 -3.34
N GLU A 228 -34.28 -22.81 -3.32
CA GLU A 228 -35.45 -23.15 -4.12
C GLU A 228 -36.65 -22.22 -3.88
N SER A 229 -36.70 -21.59 -2.71
CA SER A 229 -37.80 -20.72 -2.32
C SER A 229 -37.65 -19.28 -2.83
N ASN A 230 -36.42 -18.79 -3.07
CA ASN A 230 -36.15 -17.40 -3.41
C ASN A 230 -35.42 -17.18 -4.75
N VAL A 231 -34.87 -18.22 -5.38
CA VAL A 231 -34.02 -18.08 -6.59
C VAL A 231 -34.66 -17.29 -7.74
N LYS A 232 -35.98 -17.40 -7.95
CA LYS A 232 -36.67 -16.62 -8.99
C LYS A 232 -36.68 -15.11 -8.67
N MET A 233 -36.92 -14.75 -7.42
CA MET A 233 -36.87 -13.35 -6.97
C MET A 233 -35.44 -12.77 -7.09
N VAL A 234 -34.43 -13.56 -6.72
CA VAL A 234 -33.02 -13.14 -6.85
C VAL A 234 -32.64 -12.95 -8.33
N LYS A 235 -33.12 -13.83 -9.21
CA LYS A 235 -32.95 -13.69 -10.66
C LYS A 235 -33.58 -12.40 -11.18
N ASP A 236 -34.84 -12.13 -10.83
CA ASP A 236 -35.53 -10.92 -11.28
C ASP A 236 -34.79 -9.65 -10.80
N LEU A 237 -34.34 -9.64 -9.55
CA LEU A 237 -33.52 -8.55 -9.01
C LEU A 237 -32.20 -8.38 -9.77
N SER A 238 -31.53 -9.48 -10.12
CA SER A 238 -30.26 -9.44 -10.84
C SER A 238 -30.41 -8.84 -12.24
N GLU A 239 -31.57 -9.05 -12.89
CA GLU A 239 -31.90 -8.45 -14.18
C GLU A 239 -32.17 -6.95 -14.05
N GLU A 240 -32.88 -6.52 -13.00
CA GLU A 240 -33.12 -5.10 -12.70
C GLU A 240 -31.82 -4.32 -12.41
N CYS A 241 -30.84 -4.98 -11.80
CA CYS A 241 -29.60 -4.35 -11.33
C CYS A 241 -28.37 -4.63 -12.22
N GLU A 242 -28.57 -5.11 -13.46
CA GLU A 242 -27.47 -5.42 -14.39
C GLU A 242 -26.38 -6.34 -13.77
N ALA A 243 -26.79 -7.27 -12.89
CA ALA A 243 -25.92 -8.16 -12.14
C ALA A 243 -25.77 -9.51 -12.87
N ASP A 244 -25.02 -9.50 -13.96
CA ASP A 244 -24.95 -10.61 -14.93
C ASP A 244 -24.42 -11.93 -14.34
N HIS A 245 -23.46 -11.90 -13.41
CA HIS A 245 -22.94 -13.13 -12.81
C HIS A 245 -23.98 -13.80 -11.90
N LEU A 246 -24.68 -13.01 -11.09
CA LEU A 246 -25.76 -13.49 -10.23
C LEU A 246 -26.93 -14.00 -11.07
N LYS A 247 -27.28 -13.30 -12.14
CA LYS A 247 -28.31 -13.76 -13.08
C LYS A 247 -27.98 -15.15 -13.62
N LYS A 248 -26.78 -15.31 -14.17
CA LYS A 248 -26.32 -16.58 -14.74
C LYS A 248 -26.31 -17.69 -13.69
N TYR A 249 -25.86 -17.39 -12.48
CA TYR A 249 -25.91 -18.33 -11.37
C TYR A 249 -27.33 -18.81 -11.07
N CYS A 250 -28.29 -17.88 -11.00
CA CYS A 250 -29.70 -18.23 -10.77
C CYS A 250 -30.30 -19.04 -11.92
N GLU A 251 -29.95 -18.73 -13.17
CA GLU A 251 -30.37 -19.50 -14.34
C GLU A 251 -29.87 -20.95 -14.27
N GLU A 252 -28.58 -21.15 -13.98
CA GLU A 252 -27.99 -22.49 -13.81
C GLU A 252 -28.60 -23.25 -12.62
N TYR A 253 -28.88 -22.56 -11.50
CA TYR A 253 -29.53 -23.16 -10.33
C TYR A 253 -30.93 -23.67 -10.69
N ILE A 254 -31.73 -22.84 -11.39
CA ILE A 254 -33.10 -23.20 -11.79
C ILE A 254 -33.07 -24.38 -12.75
N GLU A 255 -32.20 -24.35 -13.77
CA GLU A 255 -32.07 -25.43 -14.76
C GLU A 255 -31.77 -26.78 -14.08
N LYS A 256 -30.84 -26.80 -13.11
CA LYS A 256 -30.45 -28.03 -12.40
C LYS A 256 -31.49 -28.53 -11.40
N ASN A 257 -32.38 -27.66 -10.91
CA ASN A 257 -33.32 -27.97 -9.82
C ASN A 257 -34.79 -27.70 -10.19
N GLN A 258 -35.12 -27.73 -11.48
CA GLN A 258 -36.41 -27.31 -12.02
C GLN A 258 -37.61 -27.94 -11.29
N ASP A 259 -37.58 -29.27 -11.08
CA ASP A 259 -38.67 -30.01 -10.43
C ASP A 259 -38.94 -29.54 -9.00
N ILE A 260 -37.87 -29.23 -8.25
CA ILE A 260 -37.95 -28.78 -6.86
C ILE A 260 -38.50 -27.35 -6.81
N VAL A 261 -37.93 -26.47 -7.62
CA VAL A 261 -38.33 -25.06 -7.70
C VAL A 261 -39.81 -24.94 -8.08
N ASP A 262 -40.27 -25.70 -9.09
CA ASP A 262 -41.67 -25.65 -9.52
C ASP A 262 -42.65 -26.21 -8.46
N THR A 263 -42.22 -27.22 -7.71
CA THR A 263 -43.01 -27.77 -6.59
C THR A 263 -43.21 -26.74 -5.48
N VAL A 264 -42.14 -26.05 -5.09
CA VAL A 264 -42.19 -25.00 -4.05
C VAL A 264 -43.12 -23.85 -4.46
N GLN A 265 -43.09 -23.47 -5.75
CA GLN A 265 -43.96 -22.41 -6.28
C GLN A 265 -45.44 -22.79 -6.27
N LYS A 266 -45.77 -24.03 -6.67
CA LYS A 266 -47.15 -24.54 -6.61
C LYS A 266 -47.69 -24.50 -5.17
N ASN A 267 -46.87 -24.90 -4.20
CA ASN A 267 -47.26 -24.90 -2.79
C ASN A 267 -47.44 -23.48 -2.23
N LYS A 268 -46.60 -22.51 -2.64
CA LYS A 268 -46.78 -21.09 -2.27
C LYS A 268 -48.09 -20.52 -2.83
N ALA A 269 -48.44 -20.82 -4.08
CA ALA A 269 -49.67 -20.35 -4.70
C ALA A 269 -50.95 -20.91 -4.05
N GLN A 270 -50.90 -22.15 -3.55
CA GLN A 270 -52.02 -22.80 -2.86
C GLN A 270 -52.25 -22.29 -1.43
N ASN A 271 -51.22 -21.79 -0.76
CA ASN A 271 -51.32 -21.25 0.61
C ASN A 271 -51.79 -19.77 0.66
N ILE A 272 -51.95 -19.12 -0.49
CA ILE A 272 -52.42 -17.72 -0.60
C ILE A 272 -53.90 -17.68 -1.09
N SER A 273 -54.50 -18.83 -1.40
CA SER A 273 -55.90 -18.98 -1.84
C SER A 273 -56.80 -19.54 -0.73
#